data_AF-A0A972ZQB2-F1
#
_entry.id   AF-A0A972ZQB2-F1
#
_cell.length_a   1.000
_cell.length_b   1.000
_cell.length_c   1.000
_cell.angle_alpha   90.00
_cell.angle_beta   90.00
_cell.angle_gamma   90.00
#
_symmetry.space_group_name_H-M   'P 1'
#
loop_
_entity.id
_entity.type
_entity.pdbx_description
1 polymer ?
#
loop_
_entity_poly.entity_id
_entity_poly.type
_entity_poly.pdbx_seq_one_letter_code
_entity_poly.pdbx_strand_id
1 'polypeptide(L)'
;MPEIEFISPFENKRIFTKVKMFPIFSHEGKVINIVVIQENITNRKLAEEELAKHHENLEELVKERTLEVDEKNQKLSDQMKIFVGRELKIRDLEKKIRGLQGK
;
A
#
# COMPACT_ATOMS: atom_id res chain seq x y z
N MET A 1 -25.41 -4.33 -11.36
CA MET A 1 -25.16 -5.05 -12.62
C MET A 1 -23.98 -5.97 -12.37
N PRO A 2 -24.11 -7.29 -12.55
CA PRO A 2 -23.02 -8.22 -12.35
C PRO A 2 -21.85 -7.94 -13.30
N GLU A 3 -20.64 -8.16 -12.81
CA GLU A 3 -19.42 -8.22 -13.61
C GLU A 3 -19.11 -9.69 -13.89
N ILE A 4 -18.85 -10.01 -15.15
CA ILE A 4 -18.68 -11.38 -15.63
C ILE A 4 -17.44 -11.42 -16.51
N GLU A 5 -16.60 -12.42 -16.28
CA GLU A 5 -15.51 -12.76 -17.19
C GLU A 5 -16.01 -13.77 -18.22
N PHE A 6 -15.78 -13.50 -19.50
CA PHE A 6 -16.05 -14.48 -20.55
C PHE A 6 -15.08 -14.32 -21.73
N ILE A 7 -15.01 -15.35 -22.58
CA ILE A 7 -14.25 -15.30 -23.82
C ILE A 7 -15.16 -14.67 -24.88
N SER A 8 -14.79 -13.49 -25.38
CA SER A 8 -15.50 -12.82 -26.46
C SER A 8 -15.47 -13.71 -27.71
N PRO A 9 -16.63 -14.11 -28.27
CA PRO A 9 -16.67 -14.93 -29.48
C PRO A 9 -16.22 -14.16 -30.73
N PHE A 10 -16.17 -12.82 -30.65
CA PHE A 10 -15.75 -11.95 -31.76
C PHE A 10 -14.24 -11.76 -31.81
N GLU A 11 -13.58 -11.70 -30.65
CA GLU A 11 -12.15 -11.36 -30.54
C GLU A 11 -11.29 -12.52 -30.05
N ASN A 12 -11.90 -13.65 -29.65
CA ASN A 12 -11.24 -14.79 -29.02
C ASN A 12 -10.31 -14.38 -27.84
N LYS A 13 -10.75 -13.39 -27.07
CA LYS A 13 -10.02 -12.84 -25.92
C LYS A 13 -10.88 -12.88 -24.67
N ARG A 14 -10.25 -13.09 -23.52
CA ARG A 14 -10.91 -12.91 -22.22
C ARG A 14 -11.19 -11.42 -22.04
N ILE A 15 -12.45 -11.11 -21.77
CA ILE A 15 -12.88 -9.75 -21.44
C ILE A 15 -13.71 -9.78 -20.18
N PHE A 16 -13.59 -8.71 -19.40
CA PHE A 16 -14.50 -8.45 -18.30
C PHE A 16 -15.61 -7.55 -18.81
N THR A 17 -16.85 -7.95 -18.57
CA THR A 17 -18.01 -7.15 -18.92
C THR A 17 -18.93 -6.94 -17.72
N LYS A 18 -19.56 -5.77 -17.66
CA LYS A 18 -20.67 -5.51 -16.76
C LYS A 18 -21.96 -5.61 -17.57
N VAL A 19 -22.87 -6.48 -17.14
CA VAL A 19 -24.03 -6.84 -17.96
C VAL A 19 -25.34 -6.49 -17.28
N LYS A 20 -26.31 -6.04 -18.07
CA LYS A 20 -27.72 -6.00 -17.70
C LYS A 20 -28.56 -6.63 -18.79
N MET A 21 -29.48 -7.50 -18.41
CA MET A 21 -30.36 -8.21 -19.33
C MET A 21 -31.81 -7.83 -19.04
N PHE A 22 -32.58 -7.60 -20.09
CA PHE A 22 -33.98 -7.24 -20.03
C PHE A 22 -34.77 -8.20 -20.94
N PRO A 23 -35.57 -9.11 -20.39
CA PRO A 23 -36.43 -9.96 -21.19
C PRO A 23 -37.56 -9.13 -21.84
N ILE A 24 -37.86 -9.44 -23.09
CA ILE A 24 -39.04 -8.95 -23.80
C ILE A 24 -40.06 -10.09 -23.79
N PHE A 25 -41.26 -9.79 -23.31
CA PHE A 25 -42.36 -10.75 -23.19
C PHE A 25 -43.39 -10.56 -24.31
N SER A 26 -44.01 -11.65 -24.75
CA SER A 26 -45.22 -11.60 -25.58
C SER A 26 -46.44 -11.20 -24.76
N HIS A 27 -47.57 -10.97 -25.43
CA HIS A 27 -48.87 -10.74 -24.77
C HIS A 27 -49.33 -11.93 -23.90
N GLU A 28 -48.80 -13.14 -24.13
CA GLU A 28 -49.07 -14.33 -23.30
C GLU A 28 -48.12 -14.45 -22.09
N GLY A 29 -47.25 -13.46 -21.86
CA GLY A 29 -46.26 -13.48 -20.77
C GLY A 29 -45.06 -14.40 -21.04
N LYS A 30 -44.88 -14.93 -22.25
CA LYS A 30 -43.73 -15.77 -22.61
C LYS A 30 -42.55 -14.90 -23.03
N VAL A 31 -41.33 -15.23 -22.61
CA VAL A 31 -40.12 -14.54 -23.08
C VAL A 31 -39.94 -14.83 -24.57
N ILE A 32 -39.90 -13.78 -25.39
CA ILE A 32 -39.69 -13.86 -26.84
C ILE A 32 -38.33 -13.32 -27.27
N ASN A 33 -37.69 -12.49 -26.43
CA ASN A 33 -36.37 -11.94 -26.71
C ASN A 33 -35.68 -11.49 -25.41
N ILE A 34 -34.37 -11.22 -25.49
CA ILE A 34 -33.59 -10.63 -24.40
C ILE A 34 -32.76 -9.49 -24.97
N VAL A 35 -32.94 -8.28 -24.42
CA VAL A 35 -32.06 -7.15 -24.69
C VAL A 35 -30.93 -7.16 -23.69
N VAL A 36 -29.71 -7.10 -24.18
CA VAL A 36 -28.50 -7.14 -23.35
C VAL A 36 -27.74 -5.83 -23.52
N ILE A 37 -27.43 -5.19 -22.40
CA ILE A 37 -26.49 -4.07 -22.33
C ILE A 37 -25.20 -4.60 -21.72
N GLN A 38 -24.12 -4.52 -22.47
CA GLN A 38 -22.78 -4.93 -22.06
C GLN A 38 -21.85 -3.73 -22.10
N GLU A 39 -21.17 -3.48 -20.99
CA GLU A 39 -20.07 -2.53 -20.90
C GLU A 39 -18.77 -3.33 -20.80
N ASN A 40 -17.78 -3.05 -21.65
CA ASN A 40 -16.46 -3.63 -21.52
C ASN A 40 -15.69 -2.91 -20.42
N ILE A 41 -15.35 -3.63 -19.36
CA ILE A 41 -14.65 -3.10 -18.17
C ILE A 41 -13.23 -3.69 -18.03
N THR A 42 -12.69 -4.30 -19.08
CA THR A 42 -11.38 -4.95 -19.05
C THR A 42 -10.27 -3.99 -18.66
N ASN A 43 -10.22 -2.80 -19.28
CA ASN A 43 -9.22 -1.78 -18.95
C ASN A 43 -9.32 -1.32 -17.49
N ARG A 44 -10.54 -1.20 -16.96
CA ARG A 44 -10.76 -0.84 -15.56
C ARG A 44 -10.24 -1.93 -14.63
N LYS A 45 -10.53 -3.21 -14.91
CA LYS A 45 -10.03 -4.34 -14.10
C LYS A 45 -8.51 -4.44 -14.10
N LEU A 46 -7.88 -4.25 -15.25
CA LEU A 46 -6.42 -4.23 -15.35
C LEU A 46 -5.81 -3.07 -14.56
N ALA A 47 -6.40 -1.88 -14.62
CA ALA A 47 -5.96 -0.74 -13.81
C ALA A 47 -6.17 -0.96 -12.31
N GLU A 48 -7.29 -1.58 -11.90
CA GLU A 48 -7.56 -1.97 -10.50
C GLU A 48 -6.49 -2.97 -10.00
N GLU A 49 -6.14 -3.96 -10.81
CA GLU A 49 -5.11 -4.95 -10.47
C GLU A 49 -3.71 -4.34 -10.41
N GLU A 50 -3.35 -3.49 -11.38
CA GLU A 50 -2.06 -2.80 -11.38
C GLU A 50 -1.94 -1.87 -10.16
N LEU A 51 -3.00 -1.15 -9.82
CA LEU A 51 -3.06 -0.31 -8.63
C LEU A 51 -2.88 -1.13 -7.34
N ALA A 52 -3.56 -2.27 -7.23
CA ALA A 52 -3.42 -3.15 -6.08
C ALA A 52 -1.98 -3.65 -5.91
N LYS A 53 -1.33 -4.04 -7.01
CA LYS A 53 0.07 -4.48 -7.00
C LYS A 53 1.02 -3.35 -6.61
N HIS A 54 0.83 -2.13 -7.14
CA HIS A 54 1.63 -0.97 -6.75
C HIS A 54 1.43 -0.64 -5.27
N HIS A 55 0.20 -0.75 -4.75
CA HIS A 55 -0.08 -0.52 -3.34
C HIS A 55 0.64 -1.51 -2.43
N GLU A 56 0.57 -2.82 -2.73
CA GLU A 56 1.28 -3.87 -1.98
C GLU A 56 2.80 -3.62 -1.96
N ASN A 57 3.39 -3.32 -3.12
CA ASN A 57 4.82 -3.02 -3.22
C ASN A 57 5.19 -1.76 -2.41
N LEU A 58 4.35 -0.72 -2.44
CA LEU A 58 4.60 0.50 -1.66
C LEU A 58 4.50 0.25 -0.16
N GLU A 59 3.54 -0.57 0.29
CA GLU A 59 3.43 -0.96 1.69
C GLU A 59 4.68 -1.72 2.18
N GLU A 60 5.19 -2.65 1.36
CA GLU A 60 6.43 -3.38 1.65
C GLU A 60 7.62 -2.42 1.75
N LEU A 61 7.80 -1.53 0.77
CA LEU A 61 8.87 -0.52 0.78
C LEU A 61 8.76 0.43 1.98
N VAL A 62 7.56 0.88 2.32
CA VAL A 62 7.34 1.73 3.50
C VAL A 62 7.75 0.99 4.77
N LYS A 63 7.37 -0.29 4.91
CA LYS A 63 7.75 -1.11 6.06
C LYS A 63 9.26 -1.26 6.16
N GLU A 64 9.94 -1.63 5.07
CA GLU A 64 11.39 -1.78 5.04
C GLU A 64 12.11 -0.48 5.41
N ARG A 65 11.70 0.64 4.81
CA ARG A 65 12.30 1.96 5.07
C ARG A 65 12.01 2.47 6.47
N THR A 66 10.84 2.16 7.02
CA THR A 66 10.50 2.50 8.41
C THR A 66 11.42 1.74 9.37
N LEU A 67 11.64 0.45 9.16
CA LEU A 67 12.59 -0.34 9.94
C LEU A 67 14.01 0.21 9.86
N GLU A 68 14.49 0.54 8.65
CA GLU A 68 15.82 1.11 8.45
C GLU A 68 15.99 2.46 9.19
N VAL A 69 14.96 3.31 9.14
CA VAL A 69 14.96 4.61 9.84
C VAL A 69 14.93 4.41 11.35
N ASP A 70 14.12 3.49 11.86
CA ASP A 70 14.04 3.19 13.30
C ASP A 70 15.37 2.64 13.83
N GLU A 71 16.02 1.74 13.12
CA GLU A 71 17.35 1.23 13.48
C GLU A 71 18.40 2.35 13.53
N LYS A 72 18.41 3.24 12.55
CA LYS A 72 19.33 4.40 12.54
C LYS A 72 19.02 5.36 13.69
N ASN A 73 17.75 5.63 13.97
CA ASN A 73 17.33 6.50 15.06
C ASN A 73 17.73 5.91 16.43
N GLN A 74 17.54 4.61 16.64
CA GLN A 74 17.99 3.92 17.85
C GLN A 74 19.51 4.04 18.01
N LYS A 75 20.26 3.76 16.95
CA LYS A 75 21.72 3.88 16.96
C LYS A 75 22.20 5.29 17.30
N LEU A 76 21.59 6.32 16.69
CA LEU A 76 21.90 7.72 16.98
C LEU A 76 21.57 8.08 18.44
N SER A 77 20.41 7.64 18.93
CA SER A 77 20.00 7.83 20.33
C SER A 77 21.02 7.22 21.29
N ASP A 78 21.48 6.00 21.02
CA ASP A 78 22.44 5.31 21.88
C ASP A 78 23.82 5.98 21.85
N GLN A 79 24.26 6.45 20.69
CA GLN A 79 25.47 7.26 20.57
C GLN A 79 25.37 8.57 21.36
N MET A 80 24.20 9.25 21.31
CA MET A 80 23.95 10.47 22.06
C MET A 80 24.01 10.23 23.58
N LYS A 81 23.41 9.14 24.08
CA LYS A 81 23.49 8.77 25.51
C LYS A 81 24.93 8.58 25.98
N ILE A 82 25.76 7.90 25.17
CA ILE A 82 27.18 7.71 25.48
C ILE A 82 27.89 9.05 25.53
N PHE A 83 27.65 9.93 24.56
CA PHE A 83 28.29 11.25 24.49
C PHE A 83 27.94 12.10 25.71
N VAL A 84 26.64 12.22 26.04
CA VAL A 84 26.17 12.96 27.23
C VAL A 84 26.77 12.39 28.51
N GLY A 85 26.84 11.06 28.63
CA GLY A 85 27.48 10.41 29.79
C GLY A 85 28.96 10.75 29.93
N ARG A 86 29.70 10.80 28.81
CA ARG A 86 31.11 11.21 28.80
C ARG A 86 31.27 12.68 29.20
N GLU A 87 30.44 13.57 28.67
CA GLU A 87 30.51 15.00 28.94
C GLU A 87 30.21 15.33 30.41
N LEU A 88 29.21 14.67 31.01
CA LEU A 88 28.95 14.77 32.45
C LEU A 88 30.16 14.34 33.28
N LYS A 89 30.81 13.23 32.91
CA LYS A 89 31.99 12.71 33.61
C LYS A 89 33.19 13.67 33.50
N ILE A 90 33.41 14.26 32.32
CA ILE A 90 34.46 15.26 32.09
C ILE A 90 34.22 16.46 33.01
N ARG A 91 32.99 16.98 33.05
CA ARG A 91 32.62 18.12 33.91
C ARG A 91 32.88 17.84 35.39
N ASP A 92 32.57 16.64 35.87
CA ASP A 92 32.79 16.26 37.26
C ASP A 92 34.29 16.12 37.58
N LEU A 93 35.10 15.59 36.65
CA LEU A 93 36.56 15.51 36.80
C LEU A 93 37.20 16.90 36.83
N GLU A 94 36.78 17.83 35.96
CA GLU A 94 37.27 19.21 35.96
C GLU A 94 36.98 19.94 37.29
N LYS A 95 35.81 19.69 37.90
CA LYS A 95 35.49 20.23 39.23
C LYS A 95 36.42 19.68 40.30
N LYS A 96 36.71 18.37 40.27
CA LYS A 96 37.64 17.73 41.22
C LYS A 96 39.07 18.27 41.08
N ILE A 97 39.58 18.41 39.84
CA ILE A 97 40.92 18.94 39.58
C ILE A 97 41.05 20.36 40.11
N ARG A 98 40.06 21.23 39.82
CA ARG A 98 40.03 22.60 40.38
C ARG A 98 40.06 22.63 41.90
N GLY A 99 39.33 21.73 42.56
CA GLY A 99 39.33 21.61 44.02
C GLY A 99 40.67 21.12 44.62
N LEU A 100 41.47 20.37 43.85
CA LEU A 100 42.78 19.87 44.29
C LEU A 100 43.90 20.89 44.05
N GLN A 101 43.80 21.74 43.02
CA GLN A 101 44.77 22.80 42.74
C GLN A 101 44.58 24.08 43.58
N GLY A 102 43.47 24.19 44.31
CA GLY A 102 43.16 25.33 45.20
C GLY A 102 43.55 25.13 46.68
N LYS A 103 44.39 24.13 47.00
CA LYS A 103 45.02 23.92 48.30
C LYS A 103 46.52 24.12 48.19
#